data_AF-A0A453PWE9-F1
#
_entry.id   AF-A0A453PWE9-F1
#
_cell.length_a   1.000
_cell.length_b   1.000
_cell.length_c   1.000
_cell.angle_alpha   90.00
_cell.angle_beta   90.00
_cell.angle_gamma   90.00
#
_symmetry.space_group_name_H-M   'P 1'
#
loop_
_entity.id
_entity.type
_entity.pdbx_description
1 polymer ?
#
loop_
_entity_poly.entity_id
_entity_poly.type
_entity_poly.pdbx_seq_one_letter_code
_entity_poly.pdbx_strand_id
1 'polypeptide(L)'
;MLSRFYLTFSRKQVFRTNRAVAHVADNILGTRSPKVTISELKIRFVLLLDVSLTIGRSVARAMATQKVGAAEFEIVTKKHHGLCSSADLLQFAKQFNDLFGACPRAFAGLTSLWLQNMRFGELDIPNILSTCKRLEYLRLTRCDSGFHSVLQVEHDQLVEIEVDQGKFQRVELDMSTKTPTVDL
;
A
#
# COMPACT_ATOMS: atom_id res chain seq x y z
N MET A 1 -17.24 -20.96 5.26
CA MET A 1 -16.25 -20.54 6.26
C MET A 1 -15.57 -19.29 5.72
N LEU A 2 -15.74 -18.15 6.39
CA LEU A 2 -15.07 -16.88 6.03
C LEU A 2 -13.75 -16.84 6.81
N SER A 3 -12.63 -16.78 6.12
CA SER A 3 -11.31 -16.71 6.75
C SER A 3 -10.80 -15.28 6.83
N ARG A 4 -10.12 -14.94 7.93
CA ARG A 4 -9.42 -13.67 8.12
C ARG A 4 -7.93 -13.97 8.28
N PHE A 5 -7.09 -13.24 7.56
CA PHE A 5 -5.66 -13.46 7.53
C PHE A 5 -4.93 -12.17 7.89
N TYR A 6 -4.27 -12.17 9.06
CA TYR A 6 -3.50 -11.05 9.58
C TYR A 6 -2.03 -11.43 9.65
N LEU A 7 -1.18 -10.75 8.88
CA LEU A 7 0.28 -10.84 8.95
C LEU A 7 0.82 -9.48 9.37
N THR A 8 0.56 -9.12 10.62
CA THR A 8 0.96 -7.83 11.21
C THR A 8 1.94 -8.05 12.35
N PHE A 9 3.07 -7.35 12.31
CA PHE A 9 4.08 -7.37 13.38
C PHE A 9 4.42 -5.95 13.82
N SER A 10 5.00 -5.79 15.02
CA SER A 10 5.57 -4.50 15.42
C SER A 10 6.70 -4.11 14.46
N ARG A 11 6.96 -2.81 14.27
CA ARG A 11 7.98 -2.33 13.33
C ARG A 11 9.33 -3.03 13.51
N LYS A 12 9.81 -3.19 14.75
CA LYS A 12 11.08 -3.91 15.06
C LYS A 12 11.04 -5.39 14.67
N GLN A 13 9.89 -6.05 14.81
CA GLN A 13 9.72 -7.45 14.45
C GLN A 13 9.61 -7.63 12.94
N VAL A 14 8.91 -6.75 12.20
CA VAL A 14 8.80 -6.85 10.73
C VAL A 14 10.19 -6.91 10.08
N PHE A 15 11.19 -6.18 10.57
CA PHE A 15 12.57 -6.30 10.05
C PHE A 15 13.16 -7.70 10.18
N ARG A 16 12.90 -8.37 11.30
CA ARG A 16 13.40 -9.72 11.58
C ARG A 16 12.55 -10.79 10.91
N THR A 17 11.26 -10.52 10.69
CA THR A 17 10.28 -11.48 10.20
C THR A 17 9.83 -11.23 8.76
N ASN A 18 10.37 -10.23 8.05
CA ASN A 18 9.90 -9.85 6.71
C ASN A 18 9.89 -11.02 5.73
N ARG A 19 10.96 -11.84 5.75
CA ARG A 19 11.05 -13.06 4.94
C ARG A 19 10.03 -14.11 5.37
N ALA A 20 9.77 -14.23 6.67
CA ALA A 20 8.72 -15.11 7.17
C ALA A 20 7.33 -14.63 6.75
N VAL A 21 7.05 -13.31 6.75
CA VAL A 21 5.81 -12.74 6.21
C VAL A 21 5.63 -13.15 4.75
N ALA A 22 6.65 -12.95 3.92
CA ALA A 22 6.58 -13.33 2.51
C ALA A 22 6.40 -14.83 2.31
N HIS A 23 7.14 -15.67 3.06
CA HIS A 23 7.01 -17.12 2.99
C HIS A 23 5.61 -17.59 3.41
N VAL A 24 5.05 -17.03 4.49
CA VAL A 24 3.71 -17.38 4.95
C VAL A 24 2.65 -16.89 3.97
N ALA A 25 2.79 -15.67 3.43
CA ALA A 25 1.90 -15.14 2.41
C ALA A 25 1.92 -16.02 1.16
N ASP A 26 3.09 -16.43 0.68
CA ASP A 26 3.20 -17.26 -0.51
C ASP A 26 2.62 -18.66 -0.31
N ASN A 27 2.92 -19.30 0.82
CA ASN A 27 2.35 -20.61 1.13
C ASN A 27 0.84 -20.54 1.29
N ILE A 28 0.31 -19.64 2.12
CA ILE A 28 -1.13 -19.58 2.39
C ILE A 28 -1.89 -19.16 1.14
N LEU A 29 -1.51 -18.04 0.51
CA LEU A 29 -2.25 -17.50 -0.62
C LEU A 29 -2.04 -18.31 -1.90
N GLY A 30 -0.84 -18.89 -2.07
CA GLY A 30 -0.50 -19.71 -3.24
C GLY A 30 -1.10 -21.12 -3.20
N THR A 31 -1.28 -21.71 -2.01
CA THR A 31 -1.90 -23.05 -1.86
C THR A 31 -3.38 -23.01 -1.52
N ARG A 32 -3.94 -21.83 -1.24
CA ARG A 32 -5.38 -21.67 -0.93
C ARG A 32 -6.23 -22.25 -2.05
N SER A 33 -7.17 -23.12 -1.67
CA SER A 33 -8.22 -23.56 -2.58
C SER A 33 -9.02 -22.36 -3.13
N PRO A 34 -9.21 -22.22 -4.46
CA PRO A 34 -10.05 -21.18 -5.05
C PRO A 34 -11.51 -21.24 -4.61
N LYS A 35 -11.95 -22.27 -3.87
CA LYS A 35 -13.29 -22.35 -3.28
C LYS A 35 -13.42 -21.56 -1.98
N VAL A 36 -12.32 -21.26 -1.29
CA VAL A 36 -12.29 -20.60 0.02
C VAL A 36 -12.18 -19.08 -0.13
N THR A 37 -13.17 -18.35 0.37
CA THR A 37 -13.15 -16.89 0.39
C THR A 37 -12.35 -16.36 1.57
N ILE A 38 -11.43 -15.44 1.27
CA ILE A 38 -10.76 -14.61 2.27
C ILE A 38 -11.65 -13.40 2.50
N SER A 39 -12.21 -13.26 3.70
CA SER A 39 -13.02 -12.09 4.06
C SER A 39 -12.17 -10.85 4.30
N GLU A 40 -10.98 -11.04 4.87
CA GLU A 40 -10.07 -9.96 5.23
C GLU A 40 -8.62 -10.43 5.12
N LEU A 41 -7.78 -9.64 4.44
CA LEU A 41 -6.35 -9.87 4.28
C LEU A 41 -5.60 -8.60 4.69
N LYS A 42 -4.79 -8.67 5.76
CA LYS A 42 -3.97 -7.54 6.20
C LYS A 42 -2.51 -7.96 6.27
N ILE A 43 -1.65 -7.29 5.50
CA ILE A 43 -0.22 -7.59 5.47
C ILE A 43 0.59 -6.33 5.72
N ARG A 44 1.44 -6.38 6.75
CA ARG A 44 2.45 -5.36 7.02
C ARG A 44 3.84 -5.90 6.68
N PHE A 45 4.59 -5.18 5.86
CA PHE A 45 5.94 -5.59 5.47
C PHE A 45 6.88 -4.40 5.26
N VAL A 46 8.18 -4.66 5.42
CA VAL A 46 9.23 -3.70 5.07
C VAL A 46 9.47 -3.77 3.57
N LEU A 47 9.51 -2.62 2.90
CA LEU A 47 9.79 -2.52 1.47
C LEU A 47 11.20 -3.03 1.17
N LEU A 48 11.27 -4.19 0.53
CA LEU A 48 12.49 -4.87 0.07
C LEU A 48 12.19 -5.62 -1.20
N LEU A 49 12.91 -5.31 -2.27
CA LEU A 49 12.52 -5.73 -3.62
C LEU A 49 12.17 -7.23 -3.73
N ASP A 50 13.04 -8.13 -3.27
CA ASP A 50 12.82 -9.59 -3.32
C ASP A 50 11.62 -10.04 -2.47
N VAL A 51 11.56 -9.57 -1.23
CA VAL A 51 10.51 -9.95 -0.26
C VAL A 51 9.15 -9.37 -0.66
N SER A 52 9.12 -8.10 -1.03
CA SER A 52 7.93 -7.37 -1.44
C SER A 52 7.35 -7.92 -2.75
N LEU A 53 8.19 -8.28 -3.73
CA LEU A 53 7.72 -8.94 -4.95
C LEU A 53 7.09 -10.29 -4.68
N THR A 54 7.62 -11.05 -3.71
CA THR A 54 7.04 -12.32 -3.30
C THR A 54 5.62 -12.08 -2.77
N ILE A 55 5.48 -11.17 -1.79
CA ILE A 55 4.17 -10.80 -1.21
C ILE A 55 3.21 -10.32 -2.30
N GLY A 56 3.64 -9.36 -3.14
CA GLY A 56 2.82 -8.78 -4.19
C GLY A 56 2.31 -9.82 -5.18
N ARG A 57 3.16 -10.77 -5.60
CA ARG A 57 2.76 -11.86 -6.50
C ARG A 57 1.78 -12.82 -5.84
N SER A 58 2.00 -13.20 -4.58
CA SER A 58 1.09 -14.09 -3.86
C SER A 58 -0.30 -13.45 -3.68
N VAL A 59 -0.34 -12.15 -3.36
CA VAL A 59 -1.62 -11.40 -3.28
C VAL A 59 -2.27 -11.27 -4.65
N ALA A 60 -1.51 -10.94 -5.70
CA ALA A 60 -2.05 -10.85 -7.07
C ALA A 60 -2.69 -12.18 -7.52
N ARG A 61 -2.10 -13.33 -7.16
CA ARG A 61 -2.69 -14.66 -7.40
C ARG A 61 -4.00 -14.86 -6.63
N ALA A 62 -4.03 -14.50 -5.35
CA ALA A 62 -5.26 -14.59 -4.55
C ALA A 62 -6.39 -13.72 -5.14
N MET A 63 -6.05 -12.49 -5.54
CA MET A 63 -6.98 -11.53 -6.16
C MET A 63 -7.55 -12.01 -7.49
N ALA A 64 -6.80 -12.81 -8.26
CA ALA A 64 -7.26 -13.35 -9.55
C ALA A 64 -8.52 -14.23 -9.45
N THR A 65 -8.80 -14.78 -8.26
CA THR A 65 -10.02 -15.59 -8.02
C THR A 65 -11.24 -14.77 -7.61
N GLN A 66 -11.10 -13.45 -7.42
CA GLN A 66 -12.14 -12.52 -6.94
C GLN A 66 -12.81 -12.96 -5.62
N LYS A 67 -12.08 -13.70 -4.78
CA LYS A 67 -12.56 -14.21 -3.49
C LYS A 67 -11.74 -13.65 -2.32
N VAL A 68 -11.43 -12.36 -2.41
CA VAL A 68 -10.78 -11.59 -1.36
C VAL A 68 -11.66 -10.36 -1.11
N GLY A 69 -12.19 -10.27 0.11
CA GLY A 69 -13.02 -9.17 0.59
C GLY A 69 -12.18 -7.92 0.82
N ALA A 70 -12.02 -7.52 2.08
CA ALA A 70 -11.13 -6.41 2.45
C ALA A 70 -9.66 -6.86 2.31
N ALA A 71 -8.82 -5.97 1.78
CA ALA A 71 -7.40 -6.23 1.59
C ALA A 71 -6.56 -4.99 1.85
N GLU A 72 -5.59 -5.13 2.75
CA GLU A 72 -4.83 -4.01 3.28
C GLU A 72 -3.34 -4.27 3.19
N PHE A 73 -2.62 -3.28 2.68
CA PHE A 73 -1.17 -3.21 2.78
C PHE A 73 -0.72 -2.07 3.68
N GLU A 74 0.18 -2.41 4.60
CA GLU A 74 1.02 -1.44 5.28
C GLU A 74 2.48 -1.66 4.87
N ILE A 75 3.00 -0.72 4.09
CA ILE A 75 4.35 -0.77 3.54
C ILE A 75 5.22 0.22 4.29
N VAL A 76 6.12 -0.30 5.12
CA VAL A 76 7.06 0.50 5.90
C VAL A 76 8.46 0.47 5.27
N THR A 77 9.29 1.47 5.53
CA THR A 77 10.66 1.51 4.99
C THR A 77 11.70 1.13 6.03
N LYS A 78 12.90 0.77 5.54
CA LYS A 78 13.95 0.22 6.41
C LYS A 78 14.51 1.20 7.44
N LYS A 79 14.44 2.50 7.15
CA LYS A 79 15.06 3.54 7.98
C LYS A 79 14.05 4.11 8.96
N HIS A 80 14.53 4.46 10.15
CA HIS A 80 13.76 5.31 11.03
C HIS A 80 13.53 6.66 10.36
N HIS A 81 12.36 7.24 10.55
CA HIS A 81 11.93 8.40 9.80
C HIS A 81 12.83 9.64 10.01
N GLY A 82 13.45 9.76 11.19
CA GLY A 82 14.37 10.86 11.52
C GLY A 82 15.77 10.68 10.94
N LEU A 83 16.01 9.54 10.28
CA LEU A 83 17.28 9.17 9.67
C LEU A 83 17.18 9.10 8.13
N CYS A 84 16.01 9.39 7.55
CA CYS A 84 15.82 9.40 6.10
C CYS A 84 16.33 10.71 5.50
N SER A 85 17.31 10.61 4.61
CA SER A 85 17.70 11.71 3.73
C SER A 85 16.69 11.86 2.57
N SER A 86 16.73 13.00 1.85
CA SER A 86 15.94 13.16 0.62
C SER A 86 16.22 12.07 -0.41
N ALA A 87 17.47 11.60 -0.52
CA ALA A 87 17.84 10.50 -1.41
C ALA A 87 17.21 9.17 -0.99
N ASP A 88 17.08 8.93 0.32
CA ASP A 88 16.39 7.73 0.83
C ASP A 88 14.90 7.76 0.46
N LEU A 89 14.23 8.90 0.62
CA LEU A 89 12.80 9.05 0.29
C LEU A 89 12.54 8.76 -1.20
N LEU A 90 13.40 9.27 -2.09
CA LEU A 90 13.33 9.00 -3.53
C LEU A 90 13.61 7.53 -3.84
N GLN A 91 14.60 6.93 -3.19
CA GLN A 91 14.92 5.52 -3.37
C GLN A 91 13.76 4.61 -2.93
N PHE A 92 13.10 4.93 -1.81
CA PHE A 92 11.94 4.18 -1.33
C PHE A 92 10.74 4.34 -2.26
N ALA A 93 10.47 5.54 -2.76
CA ALA A 93 9.43 5.75 -3.77
C ALA A 93 9.70 4.93 -5.04
N LYS A 94 10.95 4.94 -5.53
CA LYS A 94 11.34 4.10 -6.68
C LYS A 94 11.09 2.62 -6.42
N GLN A 95 11.52 2.10 -5.27
CA GLN A 95 11.31 0.69 -4.90
C GLN A 95 9.83 0.33 -4.82
N PHE A 96 9.00 1.24 -4.32
CA PHE A 96 7.55 1.07 -4.29
C PHE A 96 6.98 1.06 -5.70
N ASN A 97 7.37 2.00 -6.57
CA ASN A 97 6.91 2.07 -7.95
C ASN A 97 7.32 0.81 -8.74
N ASP A 98 8.53 0.29 -8.52
CA ASP A 98 8.98 -0.98 -9.10
C ASP A 98 8.07 -2.16 -8.67
N LEU A 99 7.70 -2.23 -7.38
CA LEU A 99 6.76 -3.23 -6.84
C LEU A 99 5.35 -3.05 -7.42
N PHE A 100 4.87 -1.81 -7.45
CA PHE A 100 3.54 -1.42 -7.91
C PHE A 100 3.34 -1.80 -9.37
N GLY A 101 4.29 -1.43 -10.24
CA GLY A 101 4.29 -1.79 -11.66
C GLY A 101 4.44 -3.30 -11.90
N ALA A 102 5.14 -4.03 -11.03
CA ALA A 102 5.31 -5.47 -11.16
C ALA A 102 4.06 -6.28 -10.73
N CYS A 103 3.22 -5.72 -9.85
CA CYS A 103 2.09 -6.43 -9.24
C CYS A 103 0.75 -5.65 -9.30
N PRO A 104 0.34 -5.05 -10.45
CA PRO A 104 -0.80 -4.14 -10.51
C PRO A 104 -2.11 -4.78 -10.05
N ARG A 105 -2.30 -6.09 -10.29
CA ARG A 105 -3.50 -6.82 -9.84
C ARG A 105 -3.59 -6.95 -8.31
N ALA A 106 -2.46 -6.97 -7.59
CA ALA A 106 -2.49 -6.96 -6.13
C ALA A 106 -3.05 -5.61 -5.64
N PHE A 107 -2.51 -4.51 -6.15
CA PHE A 107 -2.91 -3.15 -5.80
C PHE A 107 -4.34 -2.81 -6.23
N ALA A 108 -4.76 -3.24 -7.42
CA ALA A 108 -6.14 -3.07 -7.90
C ALA A 108 -7.20 -3.68 -6.97
N GLY A 109 -6.83 -4.69 -6.17
CA GLY A 109 -7.72 -5.36 -5.23
C GLY A 109 -7.69 -4.80 -3.80
N LEU A 110 -6.80 -3.84 -3.49
CA LEU A 110 -6.67 -3.30 -2.13
C LEU A 110 -7.84 -2.37 -1.78
N THR A 111 -8.28 -2.47 -0.54
CA THR A 111 -9.24 -1.56 0.10
C THR A 111 -8.56 -0.57 1.03
N SER A 112 -7.36 -0.89 1.54
CA SER A 112 -6.55 0.06 2.32
C SER A 112 -5.08 -0.01 1.93
N LEU A 113 -4.45 1.16 1.84
CA LEU A 113 -3.02 1.28 1.57
C LEU A 113 -2.38 2.32 2.49
N TRP A 114 -1.37 1.90 3.25
CA TRP A 114 -0.53 2.77 4.05
C TRP A 114 0.92 2.76 3.54
N LEU A 115 1.41 3.94 3.19
CA LEU A 115 2.76 4.19 2.70
C LEU A 115 3.50 5.13 3.65
N GLN A 116 4.80 4.87 3.85
CA GLN A 116 5.64 5.71 4.71
C GLN A 116 6.97 6.10 4.08
N ASN A 117 7.43 7.31 4.36
CA ASN A 117 8.78 7.81 4.03
C ASN A 117 9.09 7.73 2.52
N MET A 118 8.26 8.30 1.66
CA MET A 118 8.44 8.28 0.21
C MET A 118 8.32 9.68 -0.39
N ARG A 119 9.24 10.02 -1.31
CA ARG A 119 9.11 11.21 -2.16
C ARG A 119 8.68 10.77 -3.55
N PHE A 120 7.40 10.96 -3.82
CA PHE A 120 6.75 10.57 -5.07
C PHE A 120 7.04 11.57 -6.19
N GLY A 121 7.01 11.07 -7.42
CA GLY A 121 6.86 11.90 -8.60
C GLY A 121 5.43 12.42 -8.73
N GLU A 122 5.25 13.42 -9.61
CA GLU A 122 3.97 14.09 -9.83
C GLU A 122 2.82 13.12 -10.15
N LEU A 123 3.10 12.09 -10.96
CA LEU A 123 2.10 11.13 -11.41
C LEU A 123 1.99 9.88 -10.52
N ASP A 124 2.86 9.69 -9.54
CA ASP A 124 2.90 8.41 -8.80
C ASP A 124 1.62 8.20 -7.97
N ILE A 125 1.20 9.19 -7.19
CA ILE A 125 -0.04 9.09 -6.39
C ILE A 125 -1.30 9.01 -7.28
N PRO A 126 -1.46 9.84 -8.34
CA PRO A 126 -2.52 9.64 -9.33
C PRO A 126 -2.54 8.24 -9.95
N ASN A 127 -1.38 7.66 -10.23
CA ASN A 127 -1.27 6.28 -10.74
C ASN A 127 -1.71 5.24 -9.69
N ILE A 128 -1.40 5.46 -8.41
CA ILE A 128 -1.89 4.63 -7.31
C ILE A 128 -3.41 4.67 -7.25
N LEU A 129 -4.00 5.87 -7.19
CA LEU A 129 -5.44 6.05 -7.10
C LEU A 129 -6.14 5.42 -8.32
N SER A 130 -5.68 5.71 -9.53
CA SER A 130 -6.28 5.16 -10.74
C SER A 130 -6.15 3.63 -10.86
N THR A 131 -5.09 3.01 -10.32
CA THR A 131 -4.92 1.54 -10.38
C THR A 131 -5.69 0.83 -9.27
N CYS A 132 -5.72 1.38 -8.06
CA CYS A 132 -6.30 0.76 -6.87
C CYS A 132 -7.84 0.86 -6.84
N LYS A 133 -8.54 0.24 -7.81
CA LYS A 133 -9.99 0.40 -8.06
C LYS A 133 -10.94 0.16 -6.89
N ARG A 134 -10.49 -0.44 -5.79
CA ARG A 134 -11.29 -0.75 -4.59
C ARG A 134 -10.84 0.04 -3.36
N LEU A 135 -9.94 1.01 -3.52
CA LEU A 135 -9.32 1.71 -2.41
C LEU A 135 -10.33 2.59 -1.68
N GLU A 136 -10.51 2.31 -0.40
CA GLU A 136 -11.39 3.05 0.51
C GLU A 136 -10.57 3.93 1.46
N TYR A 137 -9.34 3.51 1.81
CA TYR A 137 -8.49 4.22 2.76
C TYR A 137 -7.07 4.37 2.22
N LEU A 138 -6.58 5.62 2.13
CA LEU A 138 -5.20 5.91 1.78
C LEU A 138 -4.52 6.66 2.92
N ARG A 139 -3.45 6.09 3.47
CA ARG A 139 -2.62 6.75 4.48
C ARG A 139 -1.22 7.03 3.96
N LEU A 140 -0.79 8.27 4.08
CA LEU A 140 0.51 8.78 3.64
C LEU A 140 1.24 9.38 4.84
N THR A 141 2.16 8.63 5.44
CA THR A 141 2.96 9.13 6.58
C THR A 141 4.33 9.57 6.10
N ARG A 142 4.65 10.86 6.21
CA ARG A 142 5.93 11.46 5.76
C ARG A 142 6.19 11.17 4.28
N CYS A 143 5.13 11.26 3.49
CA CYS A 143 5.22 11.24 2.06
C CYS A 143 5.08 12.67 1.52
N ASP A 144 5.75 12.96 0.43
CA ASP A 144 5.60 14.22 -0.30
C ASP A 144 5.76 13.97 -1.81
N SER A 145 5.36 14.92 -2.65
CA SER A 145 5.67 14.89 -4.10
C SER A 145 6.62 16.03 -4.48
N GLY A 146 7.56 16.36 -3.59
CA GLY A 146 8.44 17.52 -3.72
C GLY A 146 7.87 18.82 -3.14
N PHE A 147 8.64 19.90 -3.27
CA PHE A 147 8.28 21.22 -2.74
C PHE A 147 7.05 21.79 -3.45
N HIS A 148 6.15 22.42 -2.69
CA HIS A 148 4.93 23.04 -3.22
C HIS A 148 4.01 22.07 -3.98
N SER A 149 4.14 20.77 -3.70
CA SER A 149 3.33 19.75 -4.36
C SER A 149 1.87 19.85 -3.93
N VAL A 150 0.99 19.64 -4.90
CA VAL A 150 -0.44 19.53 -4.72
C VAL A 150 -0.81 18.05 -4.78
N LEU A 151 -1.48 17.56 -3.75
CA LEU A 151 -2.01 16.20 -3.76
C LEU A 151 -3.39 16.21 -4.39
N GLN A 152 -3.49 15.79 -5.64
CA GLN A 152 -4.78 15.59 -6.28
C GLN A 152 -5.33 14.20 -5.99
N VAL A 153 -6.58 14.16 -5.54
CA VAL A 153 -7.27 12.96 -5.10
C VAL A 153 -8.55 12.81 -5.91
N GLU A 154 -8.51 11.87 -6.84
CA GLU A 154 -9.66 11.46 -7.66
C GLU A 154 -9.82 9.94 -7.52
N HIS A 155 -10.88 9.51 -6.83
CA HIS A 155 -11.17 8.09 -6.64
C HIS A 155 -12.61 7.84 -6.19
N ASP A 156 -13.34 6.99 -6.91
CA ASP A 156 -14.79 6.77 -6.69
C ASP A 156 -15.13 6.11 -5.35
N GLN A 157 -14.23 5.28 -4.82
CA GLN A 157 -14.48 4.47 -3.63
C GLN A 157 -13.76 5.00 -2.39
N LEU A 158 -12.95 6.07 -2.53
CA LEU A 158 -12.14 6.55 -1.42
C LEU A 158 -13.04 7.23 -0.38
N VAL A 159 -12.97 6.72 0.84
CA VAL A 159 -13.73 7.20 1.99
C VAL A 159 -12.88 8.16 2.80
N GLU A 160 -11.60 7.89 2.93
CA GLU A 160 -10.71 8.64 3.80
C GLU A 160 -9.28 8.70 3.24
N ILE A 161 -8.68 9.87 3.39
CA ILE A 161 -7.27 10.09 3.18
C ILE A 161 -6.64 10.72 4.42
N GLU A 162 -5.59 10.09 4.92
CA GLU A 162 -4.81 10.57 6.06
C GLU A 162 -3.40 10.94 5.60
N VAL A 163 -2.98 12.17 5.88
CA VAL A 163 -1.66 12.71 5.51
C VAL A 163 -0.91 13.15 6.76
N ASP A 164 -0.23 12.21 7.42
CA ASP A 164 0.57 12.51 8.63
C ASP A 164 1.98 12.97 8.26
N GLN A 165 2.36 14.19 8.66
CA GLN A 165 3.71 14.74 8.48
C GLN A 165 4.20 14.76 7.02
N GLY A 166 3.27 14.86 6.06
CA GLY A 166 3.58 15.08 4.64
C GLY A 166 3.98 16.53 4.33
N LYS A 167 4.60 16.76 3.17
CA LYS A 167 4.99 18.11 2.70
C LYS A 167 4.21 18.57 1.48
N PHE A 168 2.91 18.29 1.47
CA PHE A 168 1.99 18.80 0.45
C PHE A 168 1.57 20.22 0.84
N GLN A 169 1.53 21.13 -0.13
CA GLN A 169 1.06 22.50 0.09
C GLN A 169 -0.45 22.54 0.27
N ARG A 170 -1.17 21.70 -0.47
CA ARG A 170 -2.63 21.56 -0.40
C ARG A 170 -3.03 20.18 -0.90
N VAL A 171 -4.20 19.74 -0.46
CA VAL A 171 -4.90 18.55 -0.96
C VAL A 171 -6.11 19.03 -1.75
N GLU A 172 -6.23 18.59 -3.00
CA GLU A 172 -7.38 18.87 -3.85
C GLU A 172 -8.16 17.58 -4.07
N LEU A 173 -9.43 17.60 -3.71
CA LEU A 173 -10.36 16.51 -3.94
C LEU A 173 -11.14 16.81 -5.21
N ASP A 174 -11.21 15.87 -6.14
CA ASP A 174 -12.18 15.98 -7.23
C ASP A 174 -13.59 15.73 -6.68
N MET A 175 -14.47 16.71 -6.89
CA MET A 175 -15.85 16.71 -6.40
C MET A 175 -16.79 15.91 -7.31
N SER A 176 -16.28 15.28 -8.37
CA SER A 176 -17.02 14.37 -9.25
C SER A 176 -17.44 13.06 -8.55
N THR A 177 -16.81 12.74 -7.42
CA THR A 177 -17.07 11.53 -6.61
C THR A 177 -17.48 11.88 -5.17
N LYS A 178 -17.80 10.87 -4.35
CA LYS A 178 -18.06 11.07 -2.93
C LYS A 178 -16.84 11.70 -2.27
N THR A 179 -17.02 12.85 -1.61
CA THR A 179 -15.92 13.57 -0.96
C THR A 179 -15.35 12.73 0.20
N PRO A 180 -14.06 12.35 0.16
CA PRO A 180 -13.43 11.65 1.27
C PRO A 180 -13.20 12.59 2.46
N THR A 181 -13.18 12.01 3.67
CA THR A 181 -12.67 12.69 4.86
C THR A 181 -11.16 12.90 4.71
N VAL A 182 -10.66 14.08 5.09
CA VAL A 182 -9.23 14.42 5.03
C VAL A 182 -8.73 14.72 6.44
N ASP A 183 -7.82 13.87 6.93
CA ASP A 183 -7.12 14.06 8.21
C ASP A 183 -5.67 14.46 7.94
N LEU A 184 -5.27 15.62 8.46
CA LEU A 184 -3.94 16.25 8.27
C LEU A 184 -3.12 16.27 9.57
#